data_AF-A0A8J6VPA7-F1
#
_entry.id   AF-A0A8J6VPA7-F1
#
_cell.length_a   1.000
_cell.length_b   1.000
_cell.length_c   1.000
_cell.angle_alpha   90.00
_cell.angle_beta   90.00
_cell.angle_gamma   90.00
#
_symmetry.space_group_name_H-M   'P 1'
#
loop_
_entity.id
_entity.type
_entity.pdbx_description
1 polymer ?
#
loop_
_entity_poly.entity_id
_entity_poly.type
_entity_poly.pdbx_seq_one_letter_code
_entity_poly.pdbx_strand_id
1 'polypeptide(L)'
;MHQPSLENVRLAQKHAEESWQHGKHVYEIGRSLETQGSEQLGQTMKRAGEKIQQYAKKSLEFAQLAEAGGETAVEAYEQAVEEHLKAAQVHVEANKQYLAEAKRIKQENSTNPQSS
;
A
#
# COMPACT_ATOMS: atom_id res chain seq x y z
N MET A 1 2.48 -18.32 -24.95
CA MET A 1 2.63 -17.79 -23.58
C MET A 1 2.83 -18.96 -22.64
N HIS A 2 3.79 -18.88 -21.71
CA HIS A 2 3.98 -19.91 -20.69
C HIS A 2 3.03 -19.65 -19.51
N GLN A 3 2.38 -20.71 -19.02
CA GLN A 3 1.55 -20.63 -17.83
C GLN A 3 2.40 -20.19 -16.61
N PRO A 4 1.89 -19.32 -15.73
CA PRO A 4 2.58 -18.99 -14.49
C PRO A 4 2.75 -20.26 -13.64
N SER A 5 3.88 -20.39 -12.96
CA SER A 5 4.05 -21.49 -12.00
C SER A 5 3.08 -21.32 -10.83
N LEU A 6 2.57 -22.43 -10.30
CA LEU A 6 1.70 -22.42 -9.12
C LEU A 6 2.38 -21.74 -7.91
N GLU A 7 3.71 -21.88 -7.81
CA GLU A 7 4.52 -21.20 -6.82
C GLU A 7 4.43 -19.67 -6.94
N ASN A 8 4.57 -19.12 -8.16
CA ASN A 8 4.47 -17.69 -8.40
C ASN A 8 3.06 -17.16 -8.11
N VAL A 9 2.02 -17.93 -8.46
CA VAL A 9 0.64 -17.56 -8.17
C VAL A 9 0.40 -17.47 -6.66
N ARG A 10 0.86 -18.47 -5.88
CA ARG A 10 0.75 -18.45 -4.41
C ARG A 10 1.58 -17.34 -3.78
N LEU A 11 2.75 -17.05 -4.33
CA LEU A 11 3.57 -15.92 -3.91
C LEU A 11 2.82 -14.60 -4.13
N ALA A 12 2.13 -14.44 -5.27
CA ALA A 12 1.29 -13.26 -5.53
C ALA A 12 0.14 -13.13 -4.51
N GLN A 13 -0.53 -14.22 -4.16
CA GLN A 13 -1.57 -14.22 -3.11
C GLN A 13 -1.01 -13.74 -1.76
N LYS A 14 0.14 -14.30 -1.35
CA LYS A 14 0.81 -13.88 -0.11
C LYS A 14 1.17 -12.39 -0.12
N HIS A 15 1.74 -11.90 -1.22
CA HIS A 15 2.08 -10.48 -1.34
C HIS A 15 0.84 -9.59 -1.33
N ALA A 16 -0.28 -10.03 -1.90
CA ALA A 16 -1.54 -9.31 -1.82
C ALA A 16 -2.04 -9.20 -0.37
N GLU A 17 -1.97 -10.27 0.42
CA GLU A 17 -2.30 -10.25 1.85
C GLU A 17 -1.38 -9.31 2.66
N GLU A 18 -0.08 -9.35 2.41
CA GLU A 18 0.89 -8.43 3.03
C GLU A 18 0.60 -6.97 2.65
N SER A 19 0.33 -6.70 1.37
CA SER A 19 -0.08 -5.37 0.90
C SER A 19 -1.35 -4.89 1.59
N TRP A 20 -2.32 -5.78 1.82
CA TRP A 20 -3.54 -5.42 2.58
C TRP A 20 -3.21 -4.99 4.01
N GLN A 21 -2.31 -5.70 4.70
CA GLN A 21 -1.86 -5.32 6.05
C GLN A 21 -1.09 -3.99 6.03
N HIS A 22 -0.23 -3.75 5.03
CA HIS A 22 0.42 -2.45 4.86
C HIS A 22 -0.60 -1.32 4.71
N GLY A 23 -1.66 -1.52 3.92
CA GLY A 23 -2.71 -0.53 3.76
C GLY A 23 -3.46 -0.21 5.06
N LYS A 24 -3.74 -1.23 5.90
CA LYS A 24 -4.29 -1.00 7.24
C LYS A 24 -3.36 -0.18 8.12
N HIS A 25 -2.07 -0.54 8.14
CA HIS A 25 -1.09 0.17 8.96
C HIS A 25 -0.94 1.63 8.54
N VAL A 26 -0.88 1.90 7.24
CA VAL A 26 -0.84 3.27 6.68
C VAL A 26 -2.09 4.07 7.08
N TYR A 27 -3.27 3.43 7.08
CA TYR A 27 -4.51 4.05 7.54
C TYR A 27 -4.48 4.41 9.03
N GLU A 28 -3.99 3.50 9.87
CA GLU A 28 -3.83 3.71 11.32
C GLU A 28 -2.83 4.83 11.64
N ILE A 29 -1.71 4.89 10.91
CA ILE A 29 -0.78 6.02 10.96
C ILE A 29 -1.52 7.32 10.65
N GLY A 30 -2.34 7.33 9.59
CA GLY A 30 -3.13 8.50 9.22
C GLY A 30 -4.09 8.96 10.32
N ARG A 31 -4.79 8.01 10.97
CA ARG A 31 -5.62 8.33 12.15
C ARG A 31 -4.82 8.94 13.29
N SER A 32 -3.66 8.37 13.59
CA SER A 32 -2.77 8.86 14.64
C SER A 32 -2.30 10.30 14.36
N LEU A 33 -1.96 10.60 13.10
CA LEU A 33 -1.55 11.93 12.67
C LEU A 33 -2.66 12.97 12.80
N GLU A 34 -3.91 12.63 12.47
CA GLU A 34 -5.05 13.52 12.70
C GLU A 34 -5.17 13.88 14.19
N THR A 35 -4.98 12.91 15.10
CA THR A 35 -5.04 13.16 16.54
C THR A 35 -3.87 13.99 17.09
N GLN A 36 -2.74 14.01 16.38
CA GLN A 36 -1.53 14.75 16.76
C GLN A 36 -1.48 16.16 16.13
N GLY A 37 -2.55 16.60 15.46
CA GLY A 37 -2.64 17.93 14.85
C GLY A 37 -2.13 18.02 13.41
N SER A 38 -1.73 16.91 12.79
CA SER A 38 -1.31 16.84 11.39
C SER A 38 -2.47 16.41 10.48
N GLU A 39 -3.60 17.13 10.53
CA GLU A 39 -4.85 16.72 9.88
C GLU A 39 -4.72 16.46 8.37
N GLN A 40 -4.04 17.34 7.63
CA GLN A 40 -3.88 17.18 6.19
C GLN A 40 -3.07 15.93 5.83
N LEU A 41 -1.95 15.68 6.53
CA LEU A 41 -1.16 14.47 6.30
C LEU A 41 -1.93 13.23 6.74
N GLY A 42 -2.63 13.30 7.88
CA GLY A 42 -3.44 12.20 8.38
C GLY A 42 -4.53 11.75 7.41
N GLN A 43 -5.26 12.70 6.82
CA GLN A 43 -6.23 12.42 5.76
C GLN A 43 -5.56 11.81 4.52
N THR A 44 -4.39 12.30 4.15
CA THR A 44 -3.63 11.80 3.00
C THR A 44 -3.21 10.34 3.21
N MET A 45 -2.67 10.02 4.39
CA MET A 45 -2.29 8.67 4.78
C MET A 45 -3.50 7.73 4.85
N LYS A 46 -4.63 8.16 5.40
CA LYS A 46 -5.87 7.36 5.39
C LYS A 46 -6.32 7.00 3.97
N ARG A 47 -6.38 7.97 3.06
CA ARG A 47 -6.73 7.72 1.65
C ARG A 47 -5.72 6.80 0.96
N ALA A 48 -4.43 6.92 1.28
CA ALA A 48 -3.42 6.01 0.76
C ALA A 48 -3.63 4.58 1.27
N GLY A 49 -3.88 4.41 2.58
CA GLY A 49 -4.16 3.11 3.19
C GLY A 49 -5.39 2.40 2.62
N GLU A 50 -6.45 3.15 2.33
CA GLU A 50 -7.65 2.65 1.65
C GLU A 50 -7.35 2.18 0.22
N LYS A 51 -6.60 2.99 -0.55
CA LYS A 51 -6.19 2.61 -1.92
C LYS A 51 -5.30 1.38 -1.95
N ILE A 52 -4.33 1.27 -1.04
CA ILE A 52 -3.47 0.09 -0.92
C ILE A 52 -4.34 -1.15 -0.66
N GLN A 53 -5.28 -1.08 0.29
CA GLN A 53 -6.21 -2.18 0.56
C GLN A 53 -7.07 -2.52 -0.67
N GLN A 54 -7.59 -1.53 -1.38
CA GLN A 54 -8.37 -1.77 -2.60
C GLN A 54 -7.57 -2.51 -3.67
N TYR A 55 -6.34 -2.08 -3.96
CA TYR A 55 -5.47 -2.72 -4.94
C TYR A 55 -4.99 -4.09 -4.49
N ALA A 56 -4.68 -4.26 -3.21
CA ALA A 56 -4.33 -5.55 -2.61
C ALA A 56 -5.47 -6.57 -2.74
N LYS A 57 -6.71 -6.15 -2.49
CA LYS A 57 -7.89 -7.03 -2.66
C LYS A 57 -8.04 -7.49 -4.10
N LYS A 58 -7.94 -6.59 -5.07
CA LYS A 58 -8.02 -6.95 -6.50
C LYS A 58 -6.88 -7.87 -6.92
N SER A 59 -5.66 -7.60 -6.44
CA SER A 59 -4.49 -8.46 -6.67
C SER A 59 -4.75 -9.89 -6.18
N LEU A 60 -5.34 -10.04 -4.98
CA LEU A 60 -5.71 -11.34 -4.43
C LEU A 60 -6.79 -12.03 -5.27
N GLU A 61 -7.85 -11.31 -5.66
CA GLU A 61 -8.94 -11.84 -6.50
C GLU A 61 -8.40 -12.40 -7.83
N PHE A 62 -7.50 -11.65 -8.48
CA PHE A 62 -6.87 -12.09 -9.73
C PHE A 62 -5.87 -13.24 -9.53
N ALA A 63 -5.12 -13.25 -8.44
CA ALA A 63 -4.21 -14.35 -8.13
C ALA A 63 -4.96 -15.65 -7.82
N GLN A 64 -6.14 -15.57 -7.18
CA GLN A 64 -7.03 -16.73 -6.98
C GLN A 64 -7.62 -17.23 -8.30
N LEU A 65 -8.00 -16.32 -9.20
CA LEU A 65 -8.45 -16.68 -10.54
C LEU A 65 -7.34 -17.37 -11.36
N ALA A 66 -6.10 -16.88 -11.25
CA ALA A 66 -4.95 -17.52 -11.87
C ALA A 66 -4.67 -18.92 -11.31
N GLU A 67 -4.86 -19.13 -10.00
CA GLU A 67 -4.67 -20.44 -9.35
C GLU A 67 -5.71 -21.46 -9.81
N ALA A 68 -6.94 -21.03 -10.06
CA ALA A 68 -7.99 -21.89 -10.61
C ALA A 68 -7.65 -22.45 -12.00
N GLY A 69 -6.69 -21.82 -12.71
CA GLY A 69 -6.23 -22.24 -14.01
C GLY A 69 -7.19 -21.90 -15.15
N GLY A 70 -7.00 -22.55 -16.30
CA GLY A 70 -7.80 -22.32 -17.50
C GLY A 70 -7.16 -21.35 -18.51
N GLU A 71 -7.93 -21.01 -19.55
CA GLU A 71 -7.44 -20.20 -20.68
C GLU A 71 -7.04 -18.77 -20.26
N THR A 72 -7.67 -18.23 -19.22
CA THR A 72 -7.45 -16.87 -18.71
C THR A 72 -6.42 -16.78 -17.59
N ALA A 73 -5.78 -17.90 -17.19
CA ALA A 73 -4.88 -17.93 -16.03
C ALA A 73 -3.66 -17.00 -16.18
N VAL A 74 -3.14 -16.88 -17.40
CA VAL A 74 -2.02 -15.96 -17.71
C VAL A 74 -2.46 -14.50 -17.54
N GLU A 75 -3.58 -14.12 -18.16
CA GLU A 75 -4.13 -12.75 -18.06
C GLU A 75 -4.51 -12.40 -16.61
N ALA A 76 -5.09 -13.35 -15.88
CA ALA A 76 -5.41 -13.18 -14.47
C ALA A 76 -4.14 -12.95 -13.63
N TYR A 77 -3.06 -13.71 -13.89
CA TYR A 77 -1.80 -13.49 -13.19
C TYR A 77 -1.18 -12.13 -13.53
N GLU A 78 -1.23 -11.69 -14.79
CA GLU A 78 -0.77 -10.36 -15.20
C GLU A 78 -1.54 -9.26 -14.48
N GLN A 79 -2.87 -9.37 -14.39
CA GLN A 79 -3.71 -8.44 -13.63
C GLN A 79 -3.40 -8.46 -12.13
N ALA A 80 -3.11 -9.63 -11.55
CA ALA A 80 -2.73 -9.74 -10.14
C ALA A 80 -1.44 -8.96 -9.85
N VAL A 81 -0.43 -9.08 -10.72
CA VAL A 81 0.83 -8.35 -10.63
C VAL A 81 0.63 -6.85 -10.85
N GLU A 82 -0.19 -6.46 -11.82
CA GLU A 82 -0.49 -5.05 -12.09
C GLU A 82 -1.13 -4.35 -10.89
N GLU A 83 -2.12 -4.99 -10.26
CA GLU A 83 -2.78 -4.45 -9.07
C GLU A 83 -1.83 -4.44 -7.86
N HIS A 84 -0.94 -5.43 -7.70
CA HIS A 84 0.10 -5.40 -6.69
C HIS A 84 1.07 -4.21 -6.90
N LEU A 85 1.48 -3.94 -8.14
CA LEU A 85 2.32 -2.78 -8.47
C LEU A 85 1.64 -1.47 -8.10
N LYS A 86 0.34 -1.33 -8.37
CA LYS A 86 -0.45 -0.16 -7.95
C LYS A 86 -0.45 0.01 -6.43
N ALA A 87 -0.65 -1.08 -5.67
CA ALA A 87 -0.58 -1.05 -4.21
C ALA A 87 0.80 -0.61 -3.71
N ALA A 88 1.88 -1.16 -4.29
CA ALA A 88 3.26 -0.81 -3.95
C ALA A 88 3.58 0.66 -4.24
N GLN A 89 3.15 1.18 -5.39
CA GLN A 89 3.35 2.59 -5.77
C GLN A 89 2.68 3.55 -4.79
N VAL A 90 1.43 3.27 -4.40
CA VAL A 90 0.73 4.08 -3.39
C VAL A 90 1.44 4.02 -2.04
N HIS A 91 1.91 2.85 -1.62
CA HIS A 91 2.64 2.70 -0.37
C HIS A 91 3.96 3.49 -0.37
N VAL A 92 4.74 3.43 -1.46
CA VAL A 92 5.96 4.21 -1.62
C VAL A 92 5.68 5.71 -1.55
N GLU A 93 4.62 6.18 -2.22
CA GLU A 93 4.27 7.60 -2.22
C GLU A 93 3.81 8.08 -0.83
N ALA A 94 3.01 7.29 -0.14
CA ALA A 94 2.62 7.57 1.25
C ALA A 94 3.84 7.71 2.18
N ASN A 95 4.81 6.80 2.05
CA ASN A 95 6.04 6.84 2.85
C ASN A 95 6.91 8.06 2.52
N LYS A 96 6.97 8.48 1.26
CA LYS A 96 7.69 9.71 0.87
C LYS A 96 7.07 10.95 1.52
N GLN A 97 5.75 11.04 1.51
CA GLN A 97 5.03 12.17 2.09
C GLN A 97 5.16 12.20 3.61
N TYR A 98 5.03 11.05 4.26
CA TYR A 98 5.27 10.90 5.69
C TYR A 98 6.70 11.32 6.09
N LEU A 99 7.70 10.86 5.33
CA LEU A 99 9.10 11.23 5.57
C LEU A 99 9.36 12.72 5.35
N ALA A 100 8.75 13.34 4.34
CA ALA A 100 8.89 14.76 4.07
C ALA A 100 8.36 15.59 5.25
N GLU A 101 7.21 15.22 5.81
CA GLU A 101 6.64 15.90 6.97
C GLU A 101 7.49 15.71 8.23
N ALA A 102 7.96 14.49 8.50
CA ALA A 102 8.83 14.22 9.63
C ALA A 102 10.11 15.09 9.58
N LYS A 103 10.66 15.32 8.38
CA LYS A 103 11.79 16.23 8.17
C LYS A 103 11.40 17.69 8.43
N ARG A 104 10.23 18.14 7.97
CA ARG A 104 9.72 19.50 8.20
C ARG A 104 9.58 19.80 9.70
N ILE A 105 8.91 18.92 10.44
CA ILE A 105 8.71 19.06 11.90
C ILE A 105 10.06 19.13 12.63
N LYS A 106 11.02 18.27 12.26
CA LYS A 106 12.36 18.29 12.86
C LYS A 106 13.10 19.61 12.60
N GLN A 107 12.98 20.18 11.41
CA GLN A 107 13.60 21.46 11.07
C GLN A 107 12.98 22.60 11.87
N GLU A 108 11.64 22.66 11.95
CA GLU A 108 10.92 23.70 12.71
C GLU A 108 11.34 23.72 14.18
N ASN A 109 11.40 22.54 14.82
CA ASN A 109 11.85 22.40 16.21
C ASN A 109 13.33 22.76 16.41
N SER A 110 14.17 22.60 15.39
CA SER A 110 15.59 22.98 15.45
C SER A 110 15.79 24.50 15.28
N THR A 111 14.85 25.17 14.62
CA THR A 111 14.89 26.63 14.39
C THR A 111 14.17 27.45 15.46
N ASN A 112 13.39 26.83 16.35
CA ASN A 112 12.61 27.54 17.38
C ASN A 112 12.59 26.80 18.74
N PRO A 113 13.65 26.88 19.56
CA PRO A 113 13.80 26.08 20.78
C PRO A 113 12.98 26.57 22.00
N GLN A 114 12.05 27.52 21.86
CA GLN A 114 11.43 28.23 23.00
C GLN A 114 9.94 27.95 23.26
N SER A 115 9.35 26.90 22.69
CA SER A 115 7.98 26.50 23.02
C SER A 115 7.97 25.10 23.64
N SER A 116 8.34 25.02 24.91
CA SER A 116 8.09 23.89 25.81
C SER A 116 7.44 24.42 27.08
#